data_AF-A0A7Y2A753-F1
#
_entry.id   AF-A0A7Y2A753-F1
#
_cell.length_a   1.000
_cell.length_b   1.000
_cell.length_c   1.000
_cell.angle_alpha   90.00
_cell.angle_beta   90.00
_cell.angle_gamma   90.00
#
_symmetry.space_group_name_H-M   'P 1'
#
loop_
_entity.id
_entity.type
_entity.pdbx_description
1 polymer ?
#
loop_
_entity_poly.entity_id
_entity_poly.type
_entity_poly.pdbx_seq_one_letter_code
_entity_poly.pdbx_strand_id
1 'polypeptide(L)'
;MQSEATTPDQYIAELPDDRRAVMTELRKVIIDNLPKGFKETMNYGMIGYVVPSELYPDGYHCDPSLPLPFLAIASQKNLIAVYHMGIYSDPKLLNWFQKAYSE
;
A
#
# COMPACT_ATOMS: atom_id res chain seq x y z
N MET A 1 -9.91 10.28 -8.44
CA MET A 1 -10.60 9.32 -9.32
C MET A 1 -10.06 7.97 -8.95
N GLN A 2 -10.93 7.00 -8.69
CA GLN A 2 -10.52 5.64 -8.36
C GLN A 2 -10.01 4.97 -9.63
N SER A 3 -8.91 4.20 -9.55
CA SER A 3 -8.44 3.43 -10.70
C SER A 3 -9.31 2.18 -10.89
N GLU A 4 -9.57 1.84 -12.14
CA GLU A 4 -10.28 0.62 -12.55
C GLU A 4 -9.30 -0.55 -12.81
N ALA A 5 -8.00 -0.36 -12.55
CA ALA A 5 -7.00 -1.39 -12.73
C ALA A 5 -7.28 -2.60 -11.82
N THR A 6 -7.17 -3.78 -12.40
CA THR A 6 -7.45 -5.06 -11.71
C THR A 6 -6.19 -5.69 -11.11
N THR A 7 -5.01 -5.25 -11.56
CA THR A 7 -3.72 -5.72 -11.06
C THR A 7 -2.77 -4.56 -10.77
N PRO A 8 -1.80 -4.71 -9.85
CA PRO A 8 -0.78 -3.70 -9.60
C PRO A 8 0.04 -3.36 -10.85
N ASP A 9 0.34 -4.34 -11.69
CA ASP A 9 1.07 -4.12 -12.96
C ASP A 9 0.26 -3.23 -13.92
N GLN A 10 -1.03 -3.51 -14.07
CA GLN A 10 -1.95 -2.68 -14.86
C GLN A 10 -2.01 -1.27 -14.27
N TYR A 11 -2.14 -1.13 -12.95
CA TYR A 11 -2.17 0.17 -12.28
C TYR A 11 -0.94 1.00 -12.61
N ILE A 12 0.26 0.43 -12.49
CA ILE A 12 1.52 1.12 -12.86
C ILE A 12 1.54 1.46 -14.35
N ALA A 13 1.08 0.56 -15.21
CA ALA A 13 1.10 0.74 -16.66
C ALA A 13 0.17 1.87 -17.15
N GLU A 14 -0.89 2.19 -16.40
CA GLU A 14 -1.85 3.26 -16.71
C GLU A 14 -1.43 4.64 -16.19
N LEU A 15 -0.38 4.73 -15.38
CA LEU A 15 0.09 6.01 -14.84
C LEU A 15 0.81 6.85 -15.91
N PRO A 16 0.70 8.20 -15.84
CA PRO A 16 1.60 9.11 -16.54
C PRO A 16 3.07 8.82 -16.23
N ASP A 17 3.98 9.07 -17.17
CA ASP A 17 5.39 8.66 -17.08
C ASP A 17 6.12 9.19 -15.84
N ASP A 18 5.87 10.45 -15.48
CA ASP A 18 6.42 11.09 -14.28
C ASP A 18 6.03 10.35 -13.00
N ARG A 19 4.79 9.87 -12.93
CA ARG A 19 4.26 9.14 -11.77
C ARG A 19 4.63 7.67 -11.78
N ARG A 20 4.69 7.06 -12.96
CA ARG A 20 5.04 5.66 -13.16
C ARG A 20 6.41 5.37 -12.57
N ALA A 21 7.39 6.22 -12.83
CA ALA A 21 8.74 6.06 -12.29
C ALA A 21 8.75 6.04 -10.75
N VAL A 22 8.15 7.04 -10.11
CA VAL A 22 8.10 7.15 -8.64
C VAL A 22 7.31 6.00 -8.00
N MET A 23 6.14 5.67 -8.55
CA MET A 23 5.30 4.59 -8.03
C MET A 23 5.95 3.22 -8.19
N THR A 24 6.70 2.98 -9.27
CA THR A 24 7.46 1.74 -9.48
C THR A 24 8.55 1.58 -8.43
N GLU A 25 9.28 2.66 -8.14
CA GLU A 25 10.34 2.63 -7.12
C GLU A 25 9.76 2.39 -5.72
N LEU A 26 8.67 3.09 -5.36
CA LEU A 26 7.98 2.86 -4.09
C LEU A 26 7.50 1.42 -3.95
N ARG A 27 6.85 0.89 -5.01
CA ARG A 27 6.38 -0.51 -5.05
C ARG A 27 7.53 -1.49 -4.83
N LYS A 28 8.65 -1.28 -5.52
CA LYS A 28 9.85 -2.11 -5.37
C LYS A 28 10.39 -2.10 -3.95
N VAL A 29 10.60 -0.91 -3.36
CA VAL A 29 11.11 -0.78 -1.99
C VAL A 29 10.19 -1.48 -0.99
N ILE A 30 8.86 -1.35 -1.17
CA ILE A 30 7.91 -2.03 -0.29
C ILE A 30 8.03 -3.54 -0.44
N ILE A 31 7.99 -4.09 -1.67
CA ILE A 31 8.09 -5.54 -1.90
C ILE A 31 9.39 -6.11 -1.34
N ASP A 32 10.52 -5.43 -1.56
CA ASP A 32 11.84 -5.87 -1.11
C ASP A 32 11.94 -5.93 0.44
N ASN A 33 11.14 -5.13 1.15
CA ASN A 33 11.11 -5.06 2.61
C ASN A 33 9.84 -5.68 3.22
N LEU A 34 8.93 -6.23 2.41
CA LEU A 34 7.66 -6.74 2.89
C LEU A 34 7.89 -8.08 3.61
N PRO A 35 7.43 -8.24 4.86
CA PRO A 35 7.59 -9.51 5.57
C PRO A 35 6.91 -10.66 4.81
N LYS A 36 7.45 -11.88 4.95
CA LYS A 36 6.83 -13.07 4.36
C LYS A 36 5.41 -13.26 4.91
N GLY A 37 4.49 -13.63 4.02
CA GLY A 37 3.08 -13.90 4.36
C GLY A 37 2.11 -12.80 3.93
N PHE A 38 2.59 -11.58 3.72
CA PHE A 38 1.77 -10.52 3.12
C PHE A 38 1.62 -10.74 1.60
N LYS A 39 0.53 -10.24 1.03
CA LYS A 39 0.25 -10.28 -0.41
C LYS A 39 0.05 -8.87 -0.97
N GLU A 40 0.59 -8.63 -2.16
CA GLU A 40 0.27 -7.46 -2.96
C GLU A 40 -1.03 -7.69 -3.75
N THR A 41 -1.92 -6.71 -3.77
CA THR A 41 -3.20 -6.76 -4.47
C THR A 41 -3.64 -5.37 -4.89
N MET A 42 -4.66 -5.29 -5.76
CA MET A 42 -5.48 -4.09 -5.86
C MET A 42 -6.50 -4.08 -4.72
N ASN A 43 -6.62 -2.96 -4.02
CA ASN A 43 -7.60 -2.75 -2.96
C ASN A 43 -8.10 -1.30 -2.98
N TYR A 44 -9.42 -1.07 -2.97
CA TYR A 44 -10.03 0.26 -3.09
C TYR A 44 -9.45 1.14 -4.24
N GLY A 45 -9.10 0.52 -5.38
CA GLY A 45 -8.53 1.21 -6.55
C GLY A 45 -7.10 1.73 -6.36
N MET A 46 -6.34 1.16 -5.43
CA MET A 46 -4.93 1.44 -5.18
C MET A 46 -4.14 0.14 -4.97
N ILE A 47 -2.81 0.21 -5.05
CA ILE A 47 -1.95 -0.93 -4.72
C ILE A 47 -1.94 -1.07 -3.20
N GLY A 48 -2.37 -2.23 -2.72
CA GLY A 48 -2.43 -2.58 -1.31
C GLY A 48 -1.57 -3.80 -0.98
N TYR A 49 -1.01 -3.79 0.21
CA TYR A 49 -0.28 -4.89 0.82
C TYR A 49 -1.07 -5.33 2.04
N VAL A 50 -1.51 -6.60 2.04
CA VAL A 50 -2.52 -7.09 2.97
C VAL A 50 -2.05 -8.38 3.65
N VAL A 51 -2.57 -8.63 4.85
CA VAL A 51 -2.52 -9.97 5.45
C VAL A 51 -3.67 -10.76 4.82
N PRO A 52 -3.38 -11.87 4.14
CA PRO A 52 -4.39 -12.59 3.41
C PRO A 52 -5.22 -13.48 4.36
N SER A 53 -6.42 -13.87 3.93
CA SER A 53 -7.36 -14.59 4.79
C SER A 53 -6.84 -15.94 5.28
N GLU A 54 -5.87 -16.55 4.59
CA GLU A 54 -5.22 -17.79 5.05
C GLU A 54 -4.43 -17.58 6.35
N LEU A 55 -3.95 -16.36 6.61
CA LEU A 55 -3.23 -15.98 7.83
C LEU A 55 -4.12 -15.26 8.85
N TYR A 56 -5.21 -14.64 8.39
CA TYR A 56 -6.17 -13.93 9.24
C TYR A 56 -7.62 -14.19 8.80
N PRO A 57 -8.24 -15.31 9.24
CA PRO A 57 -9.54 -15.78 8.72
C PRO A 57 -10.72 -14.86 9.02
N ASP A 58 -10.67 -14.11 10.13
CA ASP A 58 -11.75 -13.19 10.53
C ASP A 58 -11.87 -11.99 9.58
N GLY A 59 -10.81 -11.69 8.81
CA GLY A 59 -10.77 -10.60 7.86
C GLY A 59 -10.93 -9.21 8.48
N TYR A 60 -10.95 -8.19 7.64
CA TYR A 60 -11.08 -6.81 8.09
C TYR A 60 -12.51 -6.50 8.54
N HIS A 61 -12.67 -5.80 9.67
CA HIS A 61 -13.99 -5.53 10.27
C HIS A 61 -14.84 -6.78 10.54
N CYS A 62 -14.19 -7.92 10.83
CA CYS A 62 -14.86 -9.23 11.01
C CYS A 62 -15.62 -9.70 9.75
N ASP A 63 -15.18 -9.27 8.56
CA ASP A 63 -15.65 -9.76 7.27
C ASP A 63 -14.56 -10.60 6.59
N PRO A 64 -14.70 -11.95 6.54
CA PRO A 64 -13.72 -12.86 5.93
C PRO A 64 -13.47 -12.62 4.43
N SER A 65 -14.35 -11.89 3.74
CA SER A 65 -14.16 -11.53 2.33
C SER A 65 -13.17 -10.39 2.13
N LEU A 66 -12.86 -9.64 3.19
CA LEU A 66 -11.96 -8.49 3.16
C LEU A 66 -10.61 -8.86 3.78
N PRO A 67 -9.50 -8.85 3.02
CA PRO A 67 -8.19 -9.09 3.60
C PRO A 67 -7.79 -7.91 4.51
N LEU A 68 -7.02 -8.19 5.56
CA LEU A 68 -6.65 -7.18 6.56
C LEU A 68 -5.63 -6.18 5.97
N PRO A 69 -5.95 -4.88 5.85
CA PRO A 69 -5.07 -3.88 5.27
C PRO A 69 -3.84 -3.63 6.14
N PHE A 70 -2.66 -3.57 5.53
CA PHE A 70 -1.43 -3.20 6.22
C PHE A 70 -0.82 -1.91 5.67
N LEU A 71 -0.56 -1.86 4.36
CA LEU A 71 0.02 -0.71 3.69
C LEU A 71 -0.66 -0.51 2.32
N ALA A 72 -0.74 0.71 1.83
CA ALA A 72 -1.15 0.99 0.46
C ALA A 72 -0.42 2.20 -0.13
N ILE A 73 -0.27 2.23 -1.45
CA ILE A 73 0.25 3.38 -2.19
C ILE A 73 -0.71 3.77 -3.31
N ALA A 74 -0.93 5.08 -3.48
CA ALA A 74 -1.86 5.60 -4.48
C ALA A 74 -1.34 6.87 -5.14
N SER A 75 -1.44 6.93 -6.47
CA SER A 75 -1.27 8.15 -7.27
C SER A 75 -2.58 8.95 -7.26
N GLN A 76 -2.65 9.95 -6.38
CA GLN A 76 -3.81 10.86 -6.24
C GLN A 76 -3.61 12.13 -7.05
N LYS A 77 -4.68 12.88 -7.37
CA LYS A 77 -4.63 14.03 -8.30
C LYS A 77 -3.43 14.97 -8.10
N ASN A 78 -3.07 15.28 -6.86
CA ASN A 78 -2.00 16.23 -6.54
C ASN A 78 -0.79 15.63 -5.81
N LEU A 79 -0.83 14.35 -5.43
CA LEU A 79 0.19 13.74 -4.59
C LEU A 79 0.26 12.23 -4.79
N ILE A 80 1.37 11.63 -4.35
CA ILE A 80 1.45 10.20 -4.12
C ILE A 80 1.23 9.96 -2.63
N ALA A 81 0.22 9.17 -2.30
CA ALA A 81 -0.15 8.85 -0.94
C ALA A 81 0.50 7.52 -0.52
N VAL A 82 1.03 7.49 0.70
CA VAL A 82 1.45 6.27 1.40
C VAL A 82 0.57 6.12 2.62
N TYR A 83 -0.20 5.03 2.67
CA TYR A 83 -1.06 4.68 3.79
C TYR A 83 -0.43 3.55 4.57
N HIS A 84 -0.14 3.74 5.86
CA HIS A 84 0.44 2.71 6.71
C HIS A 84 -0.44 2.50 7.95
N MET A 85 -1.15 1.38 8.01
CA MET A 85 -2.17 1.12 9.04
C MET A 85 -1.59 0.88 10.43
N GLY A 86 -0.33 0.47 10.52
CA GLY A 86 0.36 0.23 11.80
C GLY A 86 1.31 1.34 12.27
N ILE A 87 1.54 2.42 11.51
CA ILE A 87 2.66 3.31 11.85
C ILE A 87 2.38 4.13 13.11
N TYR A 88 1.12 4.50 13.32
CA TYR A 88 0.69 5.30 14.45
C TYR A 88 0.55 4.50 15.75
N SER A 89 0.58 3.16 15.71
CA SER A 89 0.56 2.34 16.91
C SER A 89 1.94 2.22 17.57
N ASP A 90 3.01 2.62 16.87
CA ASP A 90 4.35 2.75 17.42
C ASP A 90 4.82 4.23 17.37
N PRO A 91 4.73 4.97 18.49
CA PRO A 91 5.13 6.37 18.55
C PRO A 91 6.61 6.61 18.19
N LYS A 92 7.51 5.65 18.44
CA LYS A 92 8.93 5.81 18.10
C LYS A 92 9.12 5.74 16.58
N LEU A 93 8.48 4.77 15.95
CA LEU A 93 8.49 4.62 14.49
C LEU A 93 7.87 5.84 13.81
N LEU A 94 6.71 6.30 14.28
CA LEU A 94 6.03 7.48 13.73
C LEU A 94 6.92 8.73 13.81
N ASN A 95 7.53 8.98 14.97
CA ASN A 95 8.40 10.14 15.16
C ASN A 95 9.63 10.09 14.26
N TRP A 96 10.26 8.93 14.12
CA TRP A 96 11.38 8.75 13.20
C TRP A 96 10.96 9.05 11.76
N PHE A 97 9.83 8.50 11.31
CA PHE A 97 9.35 8.66 9.94
C PHE A 97 9.05 10.14 9.62
N GLN A 98 8.35 10.84 10.51
CA GLN A 98 8.03 12.27 10.33
C GLN A 98 9.27 13.14 10.26
N LYS A 99 10.28 12.86 11.09
CA LYS A 99 11.55 13.59 11.05
C LYS A 99 12.30 13.32 9.75
N ALA A 100 12.48 12.05 9.37
CA ALA A 100 13.19 11.67 8.16
C ALA A 100 12.52 12.21 6.88
N TYR A 101 11.20 12.32 6.87
CA TYR A 101 10.46 12.88 5.72
C TYR A 101 10.60 14.40 5.57
N SER A 102 10.94 15.11 6.66
CA SER A 102 11.10 16.57 6.64
C SER A 102 12.50 17.05 6.24
N GLU A 103 13.46 16.14 6.12
CA GLU A 103 14.85 16.39 5.70
C GLU A 103 14.97 16.45 4.17
#